data_AF-A0A9N7JLK4-F1
#
_entry.id   AF-A0A9N7JLK4-F1
#
_cell.length_a   1.000
_cell.length_b   1.000
_cell.length_c   1.000
_cell.angle_alpha   90.00
_cell.angle_beta   90.00
_cell.angle_gamma   90.00
#
_symmetry.space_group_name_H-M   'P 1'
#
loop_
_entity.id
_entity.type
_entity.pdbx_description
1 polymer ?
#
loop_
_entity_poly.entity_id
_entity_poly.type
_entity_poly.pdbx_seq_one_letter_code
_entity_poly.pdbx_strand_id
1 'polypeptide(L)'
;MDSVNSCNVELKKGLKSRHLSMIAIGGSIGTGIFLAMGDTIHKAGAGGALVAYALIGIMVYFLISSLGEMATFMPVSGSFGTYATEFIDPAVGFALGWNYWFNWAITIAAELVASSLIMKFWFPNVPGIIWSVLLLSIIVTLNLLSTKAYGESEFWFASIKVITVIVFLIIGFLNIFGIMGGHAVGFSNFTSNGGPFIGGFKSIFIVFLLAGFSFQGTELVGIAAGESENPEKSIPKAVNSVFWRILLFYIGTIVVIGALIPLSEVGVKESAFTLVFEKAGVAAAASIMNAVILSSVLSAGNSGMYASSRMLYSMAKEGMAPKLFAKVNSNGVPINSVIATTIIASACFLTGIYAEDSVYVWLVAASGLAGFIAWMGIALCHYRFRKACKAQNFDLNKLPYKSKFFPFGPIIALILCTIVILGQGLSYISESGIDWMGICSSYIGIPLFLILWLGYKFKNKTKLVDLKKVNLTKYSIKK
;
A
#
# COMPACT_ATOMS: atom_id res chain seq x y z
N MET A 1 -21.77 29.54 -34.71
CA MET A 1 -20.80 30.44 -34.06
C MET A 1 -21.47 30.79 -32.75
N ASP A 2 -21.15 30.15 -31.62
CA ASP A 2 -19.83 30.15 -30.98
C ASP A 2 -19.41 28.79 -30.43
N SER A 3 -18.35 28.25 -31.02
CA SER A 3 -17.54 27.18 -30.46
C SER A 3 -16.61 27.76 -29.40
N VAL A 4 -17.09 27.89 -28.16
CA VAL A 4 -16.18 28.01 -27.03
C VAL A 4 -15.59 26.62 -26.79
N ASN A 5 -14.39 26.41 -27.35
CA ASN A 5 -13.47 25.35 -26.94
C ASN A 5 -13.26 25.45 -25.43
N SER A 6 -14.07 24.77 -24.63
CA SER A 6 -13.61 24.33 -23.32
C SER A 6 -12.54 23.28 -23.61
N CYS A 7 -11.27 23.68 -23.56
CA CYS A 7 -10.20 22.71 -23.37
C CYS A 7 -10.60 21.88 -22.15
N ASN A 8 -11.11 20.66 -22.37
CA ASN A 8 -11.29 19.68 -21.32
C ASN A 8 -9.88 19.34 -20.84
N VAL A 9 -9.37 20.14 -19.90
CA VAL A 9 -8.11 19.84 -19.24
C VAL A 9 -8.36 18.55 -18.48
N GLU A 10 -7.63 17.51 -18.85
CA GLU A 10 -7.66 16.19 -18.21
C GLU A 10 -6.32 15.93 -17.52
N LEU A 11 -6.23 14.83 -16.79
CA LEU A 11 -4.96 14.42 -16.16
C LEU A 11 -3.91 14.24 -17.25
N LYS A 12 -2.72 14.83 -17.04
CA LYS A 12 -1.62 14.71 -17.99
C LYS A 12 -0.92 13.37 -17.85
N LYS A 13 -0.77 12.64 -18.95
CA LYS A 13 0.14 11.50 -19.05
C LYS A 13 1.57 12.00 -18.93
N GLY A 14 2.16 11.84 -17.75
CA GLY A 14 3.49 12.36 -17.42
C GLY A 14 4.41 11.35 -16.77
N LEU A 15 3.90 10.14 -16.47
CA LEU A 15 4.68 9.12 -15.79
C LEU A 15 5.39 8.22 -16.79
N LYS A 16 6.73 8.22 -16.71
CA LYS A 16 7.61 7.38 -17.52
C LYS A 16 7.69 5.98 -16.95
N SER A 17 8.18 5.03 -17.76
CA SER A 17 8.36 3.63 -17.33
C SER A 17 9.17 3.49 -16.03
N ARG A 18 10.24 4.30 -15.86
CA ARG A 18 11.04 4.32 -14.62
C ARG A 18 10.24 4.77 -13.40
N HIS A 19 9.32 5.72 -13.57
CA HIS A 19 8.44 6.18 -12.49
C HIS A 19 7.50 5.06 -12.08
N LEU A 20 6.86 4.38 -13.05
CA LEU A 20 5.96 3.25 -12.76
C LEU A 20 6.69 2.12 -12.03
N SER A 21 7.91 1.79 -12.47
CA SER A 21 8.72 0.79 -11.81
C SER A 21 9.03 1.17 -10.37
N MET A 22 9.45 2.42 -10.11
CA MET A 22 9.76 2.92 -8.77
C MET A 22 8.54 3.12 -7.89
N ILE A 23 7.40 3.59 -8.41
CA ILE A 23 6.12 3.66 -7.69
C ILE A 23 5.72 2.27 -7.19
N ALA A 24 5.86 1.26 -8.04
CA ALA A 24 5.61 -0.12 -7.63
C ALA A 24 6.67 -0.64 -6.63
N ILE A 25 7.89 -0.07 -6.58
CA ILE A 25 8.90 -0.43 -5.56
C ILE A 25 8.58 0.28 -4.25
N GLY A 26 8.50 1.60 -4.27
CA GLY A 26 8.19 2.44 -3.13
C GLY A 26 6.89 2.04 -2.45
N GLY A 27 5.85 1.74 -3.23
CA GLY A 27 4.59 1.20 -2.72
C GLY A 27 4.67 -0.23 -2.17
N SER A 28 5.72 -0.99 -2.50
CA SER A 28 5.98 -2.31 -1.90
C SER A 28 6.90 -2.25 -0.69
N ILE A 29 7.67 -1.17 -0.53
CA ILE A 29 8.60 -0.93 0.58
C ILE A 29 8.09 0.25 1.39
N GLY A 30 7.12 -0.02 2.27
CA GLY A 30 6.52 0.97 3.15
C GLY A 30 7.36 1.22 4.42
N THR A 31 6.74 1.87 5.39
CA THR A 31 7.27 2.04 6.75
C THR A 31 7.33 0.73 7.52
N GLY A 32 6.42 -0.21 7.24
CA GLY A 32 6.29 -1.49 7.94
C GLY A 32 7.55 -2.35 7.92
N ILE A 33 8.29 -2.41 6.81
CA ILE A 33 9.54 -3.20 6.75
C ILE A 33 10.63 -2.66 7.68
N PHE A 34 10.69 -1.34 7.90
CA PHE A 34 11.75 -0.75 8.71
C PHE A 34 11.35 -0.63 10.18
N LEU A 35 10.08 -0.33 10.47
CA LEU A 35 9.57 -0.13 11.83
C LEU A 35 8.99 -1.40 12.44
N ALA A 36 8.14 -2.13 11.70
CA ALA A 36 7.36 -3.24 12.25
C ALA A 36 8.07 -4.61 12.17
N MET A 37 9.19 -4.70 11.43
CA MET A 37 9.89 -5.98 11.22
C MET A 37 10.52 -6.55 12.50
N GLY A 38 11.05 -5.68 13.37
CA GLY A 38 11.55 -6.11 14.68
C GLY A 38 10.44 -6.73 15.51
N ASP A 39 9.34 -6.00 15.70
CA ASP A 39 8.16 -6.49 16.44
C ASP A 39 7.56 -7.79 15.85
N THR A 40 7.52 -7.89 14.51
CA THR A 40 7.13 -9.10 13.78
C THR A 40 7.96 -10.32 14.18
N ILE A 41 9.29 -10.19 14.18
CA ILE A 41 10.21 -11.28 14.50
C ILE A 41 10.16 -11.58 15.99
N HIS A 42 10.04 -10.56 16.84
CA HIS A 42 9.87 -10.72 18.28
C HIS A 42 8.63 -11.56 18.63
N LYS A 43 7.50 -11.30 17.96
CA LYS A 43 6.21 -11.97 18.23
C LYS A 43 6.14 -13.41 17.74
N ALA A 44 6.60 -13.69 16.50
CA ALA A 44 6.42 -15.00 15.86
C ALA A 44 7.72 -15.80 15.68
N GLY A 45 8.87 -15.23 16.04
CA GLY A 45 10.17 -15.76 15.67
C GLY A 45 10.49 -15.53 14.19
N ALA A 46 11.75 -15.73 13.81
CA ALA A 46 12.19 -15.54 12.42
C ALA A 46 11.47 -16.50 11.45
N GLY A 47 11.29 -17.77 11.83
CA GLY A 47 10.56 -18.76 11.03
C GLY A 47 9.07 -18.43 10.90
N GLY A 48 8.43 -18.00 12.00
CA GLY A 48 7.03 -17.58 11.96
C GLY A 48 6.81 -16.34 11.10
N ALA A 49 7.71 -15.36 11.19
CA ALA A 49 7.73 -14.18 10.34
C ALA A 49 7.90 -14.54 8.86
N LEU A 50 8.81 -15.47 8.52
CA LEU A 50 9.01 -15.93 7.14
C LEU A 50 7.73 -16.55 6.56
N VAL A 51 7.06 -17.42 7.31
CA VAL A 51 5.80 -18.05 6.86
C VAL A 51 4.72 -16.99 6.65
N ALA A 52 4.53 -16.08 7.60
CA ALA A 52 3.54 -15.03 7.51
C ALA A 52 3.79 -14.10 6.30
N TYR A 53 5.02 -13.63 6.11
CA TYR A 53 5.40 -12.75 4.99
C TYR A 53 5.39 -13.47 3.63
N ALA A 54 5.66 -14.77 3.60
CA ALA A 54 5.52 -15.57 2.37
C ALA A 54 4.04 -15.71 1.97
N LEU A 55 3.14 -16.01 2.91
CA LEU A 55 1.71 -16.17 2.63
C LEU A 55 1.07 -14.87 2.12
N ILE A 56 1.34 -13.75 2.80
CA ILE A 56 0.86 -12.44 2.34
C ILE A 56 1.52 -12.05 1.00
N GLY A 57 2.79 -12.40 0.80
CA GLY A 57 3.49 -12.16 -0.45
C GLY A 57 2.85 -12.89 -1.65
N ILE A 58 2.43 -14.15 -1.45
CA ILE A 58 1.67 -14.92 -2.44
C ILE A 58 0.34 -14.22 -2.75
N MET A 59 -0.38 -13.76 -1.72
CA MET A 59 -1.63 -13.02 -1.88
C MET A 59 -1.44 -11.77 -2.75
N VAL A 60 -0.44 -10.96 -2.41
CA VAL A 60 -0.11 -9.70 -3.10
C VAL A 60 0.34 -9.97 -4.54
N TYR A 61 1.14 -11.01 -4.78
CA TYR A 61 1.53 -11.39 -6.13
C TYR A 61 0.31 -11.69 -7.01
N PHE A 62 -0.65 -12.47 -6.50
CA PHE A 62 -1.89 -12.73 -7.24
C PHE A 62 -2.73 -11.48 -7.46
N LEU A 63 -2.88 -10.63 -6.43
CA LEU A 63 -3.61 -9.36 -6.52
C LEU A 63 -3.01 -8.44 -7.58
N ILE A 64 -1.69 -8.24 -7.59
CA ILE A 64 -1.03 -7.34 -8.53
C ILE A 64 -0.99 -7.93 -9.94
N SER A 65 -0.91 -9.25 -10.09
CA SER A 65 -1.10 -9.90 -11.39
C SER A 65 -2.51 -9.68 -11.93
N SER A 66 -3.54 -9.85 -11.09
CA SER A 66 -4.93 -9.57 -11.42
C SER A 66 -5.15 -8.10 -11.80
N LEU A 67 -4.59 -7.18 -11.01
CA LEU A 67 -4.64 -5.75 -11.28
C LEU A 67 -3.92 -5.39 -12.58
N GLY A 68 -2.75 -5.98 -12.83
CA GLY A 68 -1.95 -5.73 -14.02
C GLY A 68 -2.66 -6.07 -15.33
N GLU A 69 -3.41 -7.17 -15.36
CA GLU A 69 -4.21 -7.56 -16.53
C GLU A 69 -5.34 -6.55 -16.79
N MET A 70 -6.03 -6.10 -15.74
CA MET A 70 -7.09 -5.09 -15.90
C MET A 70 -6.54 -3.69 -16.21
N ALA A 71 -5.43 -3.28 -15.58
CA ALA A 71 -4.83 -1.95 -15.75
C ALA A 71 -4.12 -1.77 -17.08
N THR A 72 -3.66 -2.86 -17.71
CA THR A 72 -3.17 -2.81 -19.10
C THR A 72 -4.30 -2.82 -20.12
N PHE A 73 -5.43 -3.46 -19.80
CA PHE A 73 -6.61 -3.45 -20.64
C PHE A 73 -7.38 -2.11 -20.58
N MET A 74 -7.54 -1.55 -19.38
CA MET A 74 -8.29 -0.32 -19.11
C MET A 74 -7.43 0.63 -18.25
N PRO A 75 -6.45 1.34 -18.84
CA PRO A 75 -5.54 2.21 -18.08
C PRO A 75 -6.25 3.52 -17.68
N VAL A 76 -6.98 3.49 -16.56
CA VAL A 76 -7.72 4.64 -16.02
C VAL A 76 -7.34 4.91 -14.56
N SER A 77 -7.32 6.19 -14.17
CA SER A 77 -6.89 6.60 -12.82
C SER A 77 -7.85 6.17 -11.70
N GLY A 78 -9.13 5.96 -11.99
CA GLY A 78 -10.08 5.38 -11.03
C GLY A 78 -9.85 3.89 -10.75
N SER A 79 -9.01 3.23 -11.55
CA SER A 79 -8.54 1.87 -11.36
C SER A 79 -9.66 0.91 -10.93
N PHE A 80 -9.49 0.18 -9.83
CA PHE A 80 -10.47 -0.79 -9.32
C PHE A 80 -11.81 -0.18 -8.88
N GLY A 81 -11.91 1.12 -8.60
CA GLY A 81 -13.20 1.79 -8.44
C GLY A 81 -13.99 1.76 -9.75
N THR A 82 -13.36 2.20 -10.85
CA THR A 82 -13.93 2.15 -12.20
C THR A 82 -14.13 0.70 -12.67
N TYR A 83 -13.18 -0.21 -12.41
CA TYR A 83 -13.33 -1.62 -12.79
C TYR A 83 -14.53 -2.27 -12.09
N ALA A 84 -14.81 -1.91 -10.84
CA ALA A 84 -15.98 -2.42 -10.14
C ALA A 84 -17.29 -1.88 -10.71
N THR A 85 -17.31 -0.60 -11.12
CA THR A 85 -18.44 -0.02 -11.86
C THR A 85 -18.71 -0.77 -13.17
N GLU A 86 -17.66 -1.06 -13.93
CA GLU A 86 -17.76 -1.67 -15.27
C GLU A 86 -18.02 -3.19 -15.22
N PHE A 87 -17.42 -3.91 -14.27
CA PHE A 87 -17.48 -5.37 -14.24
C PHE A 87 -18.43 -5.95 -13.18
N ILE A 88 -18.77 -5.20 -12.13
CA ILE A 88 -19.57 -5.70 -11.00
C ILE A 88 -20.92 -4.98 -10.94
N ASP A 89 -20.96 -3.76 -10.41
CA ASP A 89 -22.16 -2.97 -10.13
C ASP A 89 -21.69 -1.53 -9.82
N PRO A 90 -22.30 -0.48 -10.38
CA PRO A 90 -21.93 0.91 -10.07
C PRO A 90 -21.93 1.26 -8.58
N ALA A 91 -22.77 0.62 -7.77
CA ALA A 91 -22.76 0.82 -6.32
C ALA A 91 -21.52 0.24 -5.64
N VAL A 92 -20.97 -0.86 -6.16
CA VAL A 92 -19.72 -1.44 -5.65
C VAL A 92 -18.54 -0.55 -6.03
N GLY A 93 -18.53 -0.01 -7.24
CA GLY A 93 -17.53 0.98 -7.67
C GLY A 93 -17.54 2.25 -6.82
N PHE A 94 -18.72 2.80 -6.54
CA PHE A 94 -18.90 3.92 -5.63
C PHE A 94 -18.32 3.62 -4.24
N ALA A 95 -18.70 2.50 -3.64
CA ALA A 95 -18.25 2.15 -2.29
C ALA A 95 -16.73 1.89 -2.23
N LEU A 96 -16.16 1.19 -3.21
CA LEU A 96 -14.73 0.93 -3.29
C LEU A 96 -13.92 2.22 -3.50
N GLY A 97 -14.39 3.12 -4.36
CA GLY A 97 -13.73 4.39 -4.60
C GLY A 97 -13.67 5.28 -3.36
N TRP A 98 -14.79 5.43 -2.65
CA TRP A 98 -14.84 6.18 -1.39
C TRP A 98 -14.05 5.52 -0.27
N ASN A 99 -14.14 4.19 -0.13
CA ASN A 99 -13.36 3.42 0.84
C ASN A 99 -11.86 3.59 0.61
N TYR A 100 -11.41 3.52 -0.64
CA TYR A 100 -9.99 3.66 -0.96
C TYR A 100 -9.49 5.11 -0.84
N TRP A 101 -10.30 6.09 -1.23
CA TRP A 101 -9.98 7.51 -0.99
C TRP A 101 -9.80 7.78 0.50
N PHE A 102 -10.74 7.30 1.33
CA PHE A 102 -10.69 7.44 2.78
C PHE A 102 -9.48 6.72 3.38
N ASN A 103 -9.21 5.48 2.95
CA ASN A 103 -8.06 4.70 3.37
C ASN A 103 -6.76 5.52 3.26
N TRP A 104 -6.45 6.00 2.05
CA TRP A 104 -5.23 6.75 1.82
C TRP A 104 -5.23 8.12 2.48
N ALA A 105 -6.38 8.79 2.60
CA ALA A 105 -6.46 10.06 3.31
C ALA A 105 -6.10 9.92 4.79
N ILE A 106 -6.56 8.85 5.45
CA ILE A 106 -6.21 8.52 6.84
C ILE A 106 -4.78 7.99 6.96
N THR A 107 -4.30 7.19 6.01
CA THR A 107 -2.91 6.74 5.98
C THR A 107 -1.95 7.91 5.93
N ILE A 108 -2.23 8.98 5.18
CA ILE A 108 -1.40 10.20 5.20
C ILE A 108 -1.31 10.77 6.62
N ALA A 109 -2.44 10.82 7.36
CA ALA A 109 -2.42 11.27 8.75
C ALA A 109 -1.55 10.36 9.63
N ALA A 110 -1.66 9.03 9.48
CA ALA A 110 -0.84 8.08 10.23
C ALA A 110 0.66 8.26 9.96
N GLU A 111 1.03 8.46 8.69
CA GLU A 111 2.41 8.71 8.26
C GLU A 111 2.94 10.04 8.83
N LEU A 112 2.11 11.09 8.90
CA LEU A 112 2.49 12.36 9.52
C LEU A 112 2.72 12.28 11.04
N VAL A 113 2.05 11.35 11.73
CA VAL A 113 2.33 11.05 13.14
C VAL A 113 3.58 10.17 13.28
N ALA A 114 3.76 9.17 12.41
CA ALA A 114 4.97 8.35 12.42
C ALA A 114 6.23 9.20 12.21
N SER A 115 6.20 10.15 11.26
CA SER A 115 7.30 11.08 11.05
C SER A 115 7.55 11.99 12.25
N SER A 116 6.53 12.45 12.98
CA SER A 116 6.76 13.25 14.20
C SER A 116 7.48 12.43 15.28
N LEU A 117 7.11 11.16 15.45
CA LEU A 117 7.77 10.24 16.37
C LEU A 117 9.25 10.01 15.97
N ILE A 118 9.54 9.85 14.68
CA ILE A 118 10.91 9.69 14.17
C ILE A 118 11.73 10.97 14.39
N MET A 119 11.14 12.15 14.18
CA MET A 119 11.85 13.42 14.34
C MET A 119 12.30 13.70 15.78
N LYS A 120 11.64 13.09 16.78
CA LYS A 120 12.09 13.15 18.18
C LYS A 120 13.45 12.53 18.42
N PHE A 121 13.94 11.67 17.52
CA PHE A 121 15.31 11.15 17.59
C PHE A 121 16.36 12.28 17.55
N TRP A 122 16.19 13.27 16.65
CA TRP A 122 17.09 14.42 16.57
C TRP A 122 16.63 15.62 17.40
N PHE A 123 15.32 15.82 17.50
CA PHE A 123 14.72 17.01 18.09
C PHE A 123 13.64 16.64 19.13
N PRO A 124 14.01 16.03 20.27
CA PRO A 124 13.05 15.49 21.24
C PRO A 124 12.16 16.56 21.89
N ASN A 125 12.65 17.81 21.95
CA ASN A 125 11.94 18.93 22.59
C ASN A 125 11.00 19.69 21.63
N VAL A 126 11.00 19.35 20.33
CA VAL A 126 10.16 20.03 19.34
C VAL A 126 8.79 19.33 19.29
N PRO A 127 7.68 20.06 19.48
CA PRO A 127 6.33 19.48 19.41
C PRO A 127 6.07 18.78 18.07
N GLY A 128 5.48 17.58 18.11
CA GLY A 128 5.23 16.75 16.93
C GLY A 128 4.40 17.44 15.84
N ILE A 129 3.46 18.30 16.24
CA ILE A 129 2.61 19.08 15.33
C ILE A 129 3.42 19.94 14.34
N ILE A 130 4.57 20.47 14.75
CA ILE A 130 5.43 21.29 13.88
C ILE A 130 5.94 20.43 12.71
N TRP A 131 6.38 19.21 13.01
CA TRP A 131 6.83 18.25 12.00
C TRP A 131 5.68 17.81 11.10
N SER A 132 4.51 17.50 11.66
CA SER A 132 3.34 17.12 10.86
C SER A 132 2.90 18.23 9.91
N VAL A 133 2.88 19.50 10.33
CA VAL A 133 2.57 20.66 9.46
C VAL A 133 3.62 20.82 8.36
N LEU A 134 4.91 20.76 8.70
CA LEU A 134 6.00 20.92 7.74
C LEU A 134 5.94 19.84 6.65
N LEU A 135 5.81 18.57 7.05
CA LEU A 135 5.81 17.44 6.13
C LEU A 135 4.53 17.36 5.31
N LEU A 136 3.37 17.70 5.89
CA LEU A 136 2.13 17.84 5.13
C LEU A 136 2.26 18.93 4.07
N SER A 137 2.87 20.07 4.41
CA SER A 137 3.10 21.17 3.47
C SER A 137 4.00 20.75 2.31
N ILE A 138 5.05 19.96 2.58
CA ILE A 138 5.91 19.37 1.55
C ILE A 138 5.11 18.43 0.64
N ILE A 139 4.34 17.48 1.21
CA ILE A 139 3.52 16.53 0.45
C ILE A 139 2.51 17.24 -0.45
N VAL A 140 1.80 18.23 0.10
CA VAL A 140 0.81 19.03 -0.63
C VAL A 140 1.50 19.78 -1.77
N THR A 141 2.62 20.45 -1.50
CA THR A 141 3.36 21.21 -2.52
C THR A 141 3.80 20.31 -3.67
N LEU A 142 4.40 19.14 -3.37
CA LEU A 142 4.81 18.17 -4.39
C LEU A 142 3.64 17.72 -5.27
N ASN A 143 2.46 17.52 -4.66
CA ASN A 143 1.26 17.08 -5.37
C ASN A 143 0.53 18.19 -6.12
N LEU A 144 0.75 19.47 -5.78
CA LEU A 144 0.20 20.63 -6.48
C LEU A 144 1.00 21.00 -7.74
N LEU A 145 2.30 20.71 -7.77
CA LEU A 145 3.19 21.08 -8.89
C LEU A 145 2.82 20.36 -10.19
N SER A 146 2.99 19.04 -10.25
CA SER A 146 2.63 18.21 -11.42
C SER A 146 2.75 16.72 -11.13
N THR A 147 2.14 15.90 -11.99
CA THR A 147 2.31 14.43 -11.99
C THR A 147 3.77 14.00 -12.20
N LYS A 148 4.55 14.79 -12.95
CA LYS A 148 5.98 14.58 -13.16
C LYS A 148 6.78 14.84 -11.88
N ALA A 149 6.49 15.93 -11.17
CA ALA A 149 7.14 16.25 -9.90
C ALA A 149 6.90 15.16 -8.84
N TYR A 150 5.66 14.66 -8.76
CA TYR A 150 5.33 13.48 -7.97
C TYR A 150 6.19 12.27 -8.38
N GLY A 151 6.22 11.92 -9.67
CA GLY A 151 6.98 10.78 -10.18
C GLY A 151 8.49 10.87 -9.95
N GLU A 152 9.09 12.05 -10.07
CA GLU A 152 10.52 12.27 -9.74
C GLU A 152 10.78 12.14 -8.24
N SER A 153 9.93 12.74 -7.40
CA SER A 153 10.08 12.65 -5.94
C SER A 153 10.00 11.20 -5.47
N GLU A 154 9.02 10.45 -5.99
CA GLU A 154 8.86 9.04 -5.65
C GLU A 154 10.02 8.19 -6.18
N PHE A 155 10.57 8.51 -7.35
CA PHE A 155 11.77 7.85 -7.87
C PHE A 155 12.94 7.96 -6.89
N TRP A 156 13.20 9.17 -6.35
CA TRP A 156 14.28 9.39 -5.39
C TRP A 156 14.00 8.74 -4.04
N PHE A 157 12.80 8.92 -3.48
CA PHE A 157 12.43 8.30 -2.21
C PHE A 157 12.53 6.77 -2.28
N ALA A 158 11.96 6.14 -3.32
CA ALA A 158 12.08 4.70 -3.50
C ALA A 158 13.53 4.24 -3.68
N SER A 159 14.37 5.02 -4.37
CA SER A 159 15.79 4.69 -4.56
C SER A 159 16.54 4.63 -3.23
N ILE A 160 16.32 5.58 -2.31
CA ILE A 160 16.93 5.58 -0.97
C ILE A 160 16.58 4.28 -0.24
N LYS A 161 15.30 3.89 -0.24
CA LYS A 161 14.84 2.65 0.42
C LYS A 161 15.50 1.42 -0.19
N VAL A 162 15.50 1.30 -1.51
CA VAL A 162 16.05 0.14 -2.23
C VAL A 162 17.54 0.00 -1.97
N ILE A 163 18.30 1.09 -2.11
CA ILE A 163 19.74 1.08 -1.86
C ILE A 163 20.02 0.67 -0.42
N THR A 164 19.27 1.21 0.55
CA THR A 164 19.43 0.86 1.97
C THR A 164 19.20 -0.64 2.20
N VAL A 165 18.14 -1.21 1.63
CA VAL A 165 17.87 -2.65 1.80
C VAL A 165 18.94 -3.50 1.12
N ILE A 166 19.43 -3.12 -0.07
CA ILE A 166 20.53 -3.84 -0.74
C ILE A 166 21.81 -3.81 0.12
N VAL A 167 22.20 -2.64 0.62
CA VAL A 167 23.36 -2.48 1.51
C VAL A 167 23.18 -3.31 2.78
N PHE A 168 21.98 -3.28 3.37
CA PHE A 168 21.62 -4.09 4.52
C PHE A 168 21.79 -5.59 4.26
N LEU A 169 21.30 -6.10 3.12
CA LEU A 169 21.42 -7.50 2.77
C LEU A 169 22.88 -7.90 2.54
N ILE A 170 23.68 -7.06 1.90
CA ILE A 170 25.11 -7.32 1.68
C ILE A 170 25.85 -7.38 3.01
N ILE A 171 25.74 -6.34 3.85
CA ILE A 171 26.39 -6.30 5.16
C ILE A 171 25.92 -7.46 6.04
N GLY A 172 24.62 -7.75 6.00
CA GLY A 172 24.03 -8.87 6.71
C GLY A 172 24.64 -10.20 6.31
N PHE A 173 24.68 -10.49 5.01
CA PHE A 173 25.24 -11.73 4.49
C PHE A 173 26.73 -11.86 4.82
N LEU A 174 27.52 -10.78 4.66
CA LEU A 174 28.94 -10.79 5.01
C LEU A 174 29.18 -11.11 6.49
N ASN A 175 28.34 -10.62 7.40
CA ASN A 175 28.43 -10.92 8.83
C ASN A 175 27.98 -12.36 9.17
N ILE A 176 26.94 -12.88 8.51
CA ILE A 176 26.49 -14.27 8.71
C ILE A 176 27.62 -15.25 8.43
N PHE A 177 28.39 -15.02 7.36
CA PHE A 177 29.51 -15.87 6.95
C PHE A 177 30.87 -15.45 7.55
N GLY A 178 30.90 -14.44 8.43
CA GLY A 178 32.12 -14.03 9.14
C GLY A 178 33.16 -13.30 8.29
N ILE A 179 32.77 -12.81 7.11
CA ILE A 179 33.68 -12.16 6.15
C ILE A 179 34.12 -10.77 6.64
N MET A 180 33.24 -10.02 7.35
CA MET A 180 33.52 -8.67 7.83
C MET A 180 34.17 -8.60 9.23
N GLY A 181 34.26 -9.72 9.96
CA GLY A 181 34.69 -9.70 11.38
C GLY A 181 35.43 -10.95 11.87
N GLY A 182 35.79 -11.89 10.99
CA GLY A 182 36.57 -13.10 11.33
C GLY A 182 35.80 -14.20 12.07
N HIS A 183 34.61 -13.90 12.61
CA HIS A 183 33.72 -14.86 13.26
C HIS A 183 32.37 -14.92 12.55
N ALA A 184 32.00 -16.10 12.05
CA ALA A 184 30.70 -16.32 11.47
C ALA A 184 29.64 -16.43 12.57
N VAL A 185 28.68 -15.50 12.60
CA VAL A 185 27.52 -15.59 13.50
C VAL A 185 26.66 -16.82 13.13
N GLY A 186 26.57 -17.11 11.84
CA GLY A 186 25.79 -18.22 11.30
C GLY A 186 24.29 -18.05 11.54
N PHE A 187 23.58 -19.17 11.61
CA PHE A 187 22.13 -19.23 11.81
C PHE A 187 21.75 -19.69 13.23
N SER A 188 22.66 -19.58 14.19
CA SER A 188 22.42 -20.00 15.57
C SER A 188 21.25 -19.25 16.22
N ASN A 189 21.10 -17.96 15.90
CA ASN A 189 20.02 -17.13 16.44
C ASN A 189 18.62 -17.56 15.96
N PHE A 190 18.49 -18.22 14.80
CA PHE A 190 17.21 -18.71 14.30
C PHE A 190 16.56 -19.75 15.20
N THR A 191 17.37 -20.54 15.91
CA THR A 191 16.90 -21.64 16.76
C THR A 191 17.11 -21.35 18.24
N SER A 192 17.88 -20.30 18.57
CA SER A 192 18.04 -19.80 19.95
C SER A 192 16.71 -19.30 20.55
N ASN A 193 16.57 -19.36 21.88
CA ASN A 193 15.45 -18.76 22.62
C ASN A 193 14.03 -19.26 22.26
N GLY A 194 13.83 -20.58 22.23
CA GLY A 194 12.50 -21.19 22.02
C GLY A 194 12.22 -21.65 20.59
N GLY A 195 13.20 -21.52 19.69
CA GLY A 195 13.13 -22.02 18.32
C GLY A 195 12.63 -20.98 17.30
N PRO A 196 12.57 -21.34 16.01
CA PRO A 196 12.23 -20.40 14.94
C PRO A 196 10.76 -19.97 14.92
N PHE A 197 9.90 -20.65 15.68
CA PHE A 197 8.46 -20.39 15.74
C PHE A 197 8.05 -20.08 17.18
N ILE A 198 7.85 -18.79 17.47
CA ILE A 198 7.47 -18.29 18.79
C ILE A 198 5.97 -18.08 18.85
N GLY A 199 5.34 -18.48 19.96
CA GLY A 199 3.90 -18.29 20.19
C GLY A 199 2.98 -19.05 19.22
N GLY A 200 3.52 -20.04 18.51
CA GLY A 200 2.77 -20.99 17.67
C GLY A 200 1.95 -20.36 16.54
N PHE A 201 0.95 -21.11 16.06
CA PHE A 201 0.10 -20.69 14.94
C PHE A 201 -0.62 -19.35 15.19
N LYS A 202 -1.05 -19.09 16.44
CA LYS A 202 -1.72 -17.84 16.81
C LYS A 202 -0.83 -16.62 16.51
N SER A 203 0.46 -16.70 16.86
CA SER A 203 1.38 -15.58 16.65
C SER A 203 1.76 -15.40 15.19
N ILE A 204 1.94 -16.50 14.45
CA ILE A 204 2.10 -16.46 12.97
C ILE A 204 0.88 -15.80 12.33
N PHE A 205 -0.33 -16.15 12.78
CA PHE A 205 -1.56 -15.58 12.27
C PHE A 205 -1.66 -14.08 12.55
N ILE A 206 -1.38 -13.63 13.78
CA ILE A 206 -1.34 -12.20 14.13
C ILE A 206 -0.32 -11.44 13.27
N VAL A 207 0.88 -11.99 13.10
CA VAL A 207 1.91 -11.39 12.24
C VAL A 207 1.45 -11.35 10.77
N PHE A 208 0.77 -12.38 10.28
CA PHE A 208 0.20 -12.39 8.93
C PHE A 208 -0.82 -11.25 8.73
N LEU A 209 -1.66 -10.97 9.73
CA LEU A 209 -2.60 -9.85 9.70
C LEU A 209 -1.86 -8.49 9.63
N LEU A 210 -0.83 -8.31 10.46
CA LEU A 210 -0.03 -7.08 10.50
C LEU A 210 0.80 -6.87 9.22
N ALA A 211 1.39 -7.96 8.70
CA ALA A 211 2.25 -7.92 7.52
C ALA A 211 1.53 -7.39 6.28
N GLY A 212 0.22 -7.60 6.15
CA GLY A 212 -0.52 -7.11 5.00
C GLY A 212 -0.59 -5.59 4.88
N PHE A 213 -0.48 -4.85 6.00
CA PHE A 213 -0.33 -3.39 5.96
C PHE A 213 0.98 -2.98 5.26
N SER A 214 2.09 -3.69 5.51
CA SER A 214 3.40 -3.41 4.89
C SER A 214 3.40 -3.53 3.36
N PHE A 215 2.44 -4.26 2.79
CA PHE A 215 2.31 -4.45 1.34
C PHE A 215 1.27 -3.52 0.67
N GLN A 216 0.52 -2.72 1.45
CA GLN A 216 -0.37 -1.71 0.89
C GLN A 216 0.42 -0.65 0.12
N GLY A 217 -0.13 -0.19 -1.00
CA GLY A 217 0.57 0.70 -1.93
C GLY A 217 1.11 0.00 -3.17
N THR A 218 1.22 -1.33 -3.16
CA THR A 218 1.54 -2.10 -4.37
C THR A 218 0.50 -1.91 -5.47
N GLU A 219 -0.77 -1.73 -5.10
CA GLU A 219 -1.88 -1.47 -6.00
C GLU A 219 -1.85 -0.08 -6.66
N LEU A 220 -1.01 0.84 -6.18
CA LEU A 220 -0.90 2.19 -6.72
C LEU A 220 -0.49 2.22 -8.19
N VAL A 221 0.22 1.17 -8.63
CA VAL A 221 0.55 0.95 -10.04
C VAL A 221 -0.70 0.95 -10.94
N GLY A 222 -1.83 0.50 -10.42
CA GLY A 222 -3.11 0.48 -11.13
C GLY A 222 -3.75 1.85 -11.31
N ILE A 223 -3.49 2.79 -10.39
CA ILE A 223 -3.95 4.20 -10.51
C ILE A 223 -3.00 4.97 -11.42
N ALA A 224 -1.70 4.78 -11.22
CA ALA A 224 -0.65 5.38 -12.03
C ALA A 224 -0.71 4.92 -13.51
N ALA A 225 -1.36 3.79 -13.80
CA ALA A 225 -1.63 3.33 -15.16
C ALA A 225 -2.39 4.39 -15.99
N GLY A 226 -3.32 5.13 -15.39
CA GLY A 226 -4.10 6.17 -16.08
C GLY A 226 -3.27 7.37 -16.56
N GLU A 227 -2.12 7.62 -15.92
CA GLU A 227 -1.21 8.72 -16.26
C GLU A 227 0.13 8.23 -16.85
N SER A 228 0.23 6.93 -17.16
CA SER A 228 1.40 6.32 -17.78
C SER A 228 1.46 6.63 -19.28
N GLU A 229 2.66 6.96 -19.78
CA GLU A 229 2.88 7.18 -21.21
C GLU A 229 2.68 5.89 -22.03
N ASN A 230 3.09 4.74 -21.47
CA ASN A 230 3.06 3.44 -22.13
C ASN A 230 2.61 2.33 -21.15
N PRO A 231 1.32 2.30 -20.76
CA PRO A 231 0.82 1.37 -19.74
C PRO A 231 0.99 -0.10 -20.16
N GLU A 232 0.79 -0.42 -21.43
CA GLU A 232 0.92 -1.78 -22.00
C GLU A 232 2.29 -2.42 -21.77
N LYS A 233 3.35 -1.61 -21.69
CA LYS A 233 4.73 -2.08 -21.46
C LYS A 233 5.20 -1.83 -20.04
N SER A 234 4.80 -0.71 -19.45
CA SER A 234 5.31 -0.27 -18.14
C SER A 234 4.65 -1.02 -16.99
N ILE A 235 3.34 -1.27 -17.08
CA ILE A 235 2.60 -1.99 -16.03
C ILE A 235 3.07 -3.46 -15.93
N PRO A 236 3.23 -4.22 -17.03
CA PRO A 236 3.73 -5.60 -16.93
C PRO A 236 5.11 -5.72 -16.33
N LYS A 237 6.02 -4.79 -16.66
CA LYS A 237 7.36 -4.72 -16.05
C LYS A 237 7.26 -4.50 -14.53
N ALA A 238 6.44 -3.55 -14.11
CA ALA A 238 6.21 -3.27 -12.70
C ALA A 238 5.60 -4.49 -11.98
N VAL A 239 4.55 -5.10 -12.52
CA VAL A 239 3.88 -6.28 -11.96
C VAL A 239 4.83 -7.46 -11.82
N ASN A 240 5.57 -7.81 -12.88
CA ASN A 240 6.49 -8.96 -12.85
C ASN A 240 7.64 -8.77 -11.87
N SER A 241 8.04 -7.52 -11.60
CA SER A 241 9.08 -7.22 -10.63
C SER A 241 8.63 -7.35 -9.18
N VAL A 242 7.32 -7.33 -8.88
CA VAL A 242 6.79 -7.47 -7.51
C VAL A 242 7.25 -8.77 -6.86
N PHE A 243 7.21 -9.90 -7.58
CA PHE A 243 7.63 -11.20 -7.04
C PHE A 243 9.06 -11.18 -6.47
N TRP A 244 10.02 -10.70 -7.28
CA TRP A 244 11.42 -10.62 -6.86
C TRP A 244 11.64 -9.64 -5.72
N ARG A 245 10.84 -8.58 -5.63
CA ARG A 245 10.89 -7.58 -4.54
C ARG A 245 10.41 -8.15 -3.22
N ILE A 246 9.33 -8.93 -3.23
CA ILE A 246 8.82 -9.63 -2.03
C ILE A 246 9.91 -10.58 -1.49
N LEU A 247 10.53 -11.36 -2.38
CA LEU A 247 11.59 -12.30 -2.01
C LEU A 247 12.83 -11.58 -1.49
N LEU A 248 13.33 -10.57 -2.21
CA LEU A 248 14.58 -9.91 -1.85
C LEU A 248 14.41 -9.04 -0.61
N PHE A 249 13.42 -8.16 -0.57
CA PHE A 249 13.30 -7.16 0.48
C PHE A 249 12.73 -7.73 1.77
N TYR A 250 11.67 -8.54 1.72
CA TYR A 250 11.05 -9.02 2.95
C TYR A 250 11.68 -10.30 3.44
N ILE A 251 11.69 -11.35 2.61
CA ILE A 251 12.22 -12.65 3.00
C ILE A 251 13.73 -12.54 3.29
N GLY A 252 14.49 -11.87 2.42
CA GLY A 252 15.91 -11.62 2.65
C GLY A 252 16.19 -10.85 3.95
N THR A 253 15.44 -9.78 4.23
CA THR A 253 15.63 -9.01 5.47
C THR A 253 15.28 -9.81 6.71
N ILE A 254 14.19 -10.58 6.71
CA ILE A 254 13.83 -11.45 7.84
C ILE A 254 14.93 -12.49 8.08
N VAL A 255 15.49 -13.06 7.01
CA VAL A 255 16.60 -14.01 7.14
C VAL A 255 17.83 -13.37 7.77
N VAL A 256 18.21 -12.17 7.32
CA VAL A 256 19.37 -11.47 7.88
C VAL A 256 19.15 -11.10 9.35
N ILE A 257 18.00 -10.52 9.70
CA ILE A 257 17.70 -10.14 11.09
C ILE A 257 17.67 -11.38 11.97
N GLY A 258 16.95 -12.42 11.56
CA GLY A 258 16.82 -13.67 12.31
C GLY A 258 18.15 -14.41 12.52
N ALA A 259 19.12 -14.23 11.61
CA ALA A 259 20.45 -14.80 11.76
C ALA A 259 21.34 -13.97 12.69
N LEU A 260 21.27 -12.64 12.61
CA LEU A 260 22.25 -11.76 13.27
C LEU A 260 21.82 -11.23 14.64
N ILE A 261 20.52 -11.10 14.89
CA ILE A 261 20.01 -10.45 16.10
C ILE A 261 19.33 -11.50 16.98
N PRO A 262 19.83 -11.72 18.22
CA PRO A 262 19.18 -12.59 19.18
C PRO A 262 17.75 -12.09 19.47
N LEU A 263 16.79 -13.01 19.59
CA LEU A 263 15.37 -12.67 19.81
C LEU A 263 15.13 -11.75 21.02
N SER A 264 15.95 -11.85 22.06
CA SER A 264 15.89 -11.00 23.26
C SER A 264 16.23 -9.52 22.99
N GLU A 265 16.99 -9.25 21.94
CA GLU A 265 17.38 -7.89 21.52
C GLU A 265 16.49 -7.34 20.40
N VAL A 266 15.73 -8.21 19.73
CA VAL A 266 14.75 -7.80 18.73
C VAL A 266 13.53 -7.20 19.47
N GLY A 267 13.28 -5.90 19.32
CA GLY A 267 12.21 -5.21 20.05
C GLY A 267 11.82 -3.83 19.51
N VAL A 268 10.71 -3.28 20.05
CA VAL A 268 9.86 -2.21 19.46
C VAL A 268 10.47 -0.80 19.48
N LYS A 269 11.52 -0.55 20.28
CA LYS A 269 12.03 0.82 20.47
C LYS A 269 12.92 1.33 19.35
N GLU A 270 13.61 0.43 18.64
CA GLU A 270 14.58 0.80 17.60
C GLU A 270 14.45 -0.13 16.39
N SER A 271 14.73 0.38 15.19
CA SER A 271 14.62 -0.43 13.97
C SER A 271 15.61 -1.60 14.01
N ALA A 272 15.15 -2.80 13.67
CA ALA A 272 16.02 -3.96 13.53
C ALA A 272 17.13 -3.74 12.46
N PHE A 273 16.90 -2.85 11.50
CA PHE A 273 17.94 -2.42 10.55
C PHE A 273 19.06 -1.64 11.24
N THR A 274 18.69 -0.74 12.17
CA THR A 274 19.66 0.03 12.97
C THR A 274 20.56 -0.92 13.74
N LEU A 275 19.98 -1.90 14.46
CA LEU A 275 20.74 -2.84 15.28
C LEU A 275 21.78 -3.63 14.46
N VAL A 276 21.41 -4.11 13.28
CA VAL A 276 22.35 -4.83 12.41
C VAL A 276 23.49 -3.92 11.95
N PHE A 277 23.19 -2.67 11.56
CA PHE A 277 24.22 -1.72 11.13
C PHE A 277 25.14 -1.29 12.27
N GLU A 278 24.61 -1.12 13.49
CA GLU A 278 25.42 -0.84 14.67
C GLU A 278 26.36 -2.01 14.99
N LYS A 279 25.86 -3.25 14.98
CA LYS A 279 26.69 -4.44 15.17
C LYS A 279 27.73 -4.63 14.07
N ALA A 280 27.45 -4.15 12.85
CA ALA A 280 28.41 -4.15 11.75
C ALA A 280 29.44 -3.00 11.82
N GLY A 281 29.38 -2.15 12.86
CA GLY A 281 30.32 -1.03 13.05
C GLY A 281 30.05 0.18 12.17
N VAL A 282 28.84 0.32 11.59
CA VAL A 282 28.48 1.48 10.78
C VAL A 282 28.31 2.70 11.68
N ALA A 283 29.17 3.70 11.52
CA ALA A 283 29.06 4.96 12.24
C ALA A 283 27.72 5.66 11.91
N ALA A 284 27.08 6.22 12.94
CA ALA A 284 25.79 6.91 12.82
C ALA A 284 24.64 6.05 12.24
N ALA A 285 24.70 4.73 12.38
CA ALA A 285 23.67 3.79 11.92
C ALA A 285 22.24 4.22 12.33
N ALA A 286 22.03 4.59 13.59
CA ALA A 286 20.74 5.08 14.07
C ALA A 286 20.26 6.33 13.33
N SER A 287 21.12 7.32 13.11
CA SER A 287 20.76 8.52 12.37
C SER A 287 20.49 8.25 10.89
N ILE A 288 21.29 7.39 10.25
CA ILE A 288 21.09 7.00 8.85
C ILE A 288 19.74 6.29 8.69
N MET A 289 19.46 5.32 9.56
CA MET A 289 18.22 4.56 9.47
C MET A 289 17.00 5.41 9.77
N ASN A 290 17.03 6.28 10.78
CA ASN A 290 15.93 7.20 11.02
C ASN A 290 15.68 8.11 9.80
N ALA A 291 16.73 8.56 9.10
CA ALA A 291 16.58 9.35 7.88
C ALA A 291 15.96 8.53 6.73
N VAL A 292 16.36 7.26 6.57
CA VAL A 292 15.75 6.35 5.59
C VAL A 292 14.27 6.11 5.92
N ILE A 293 13.93 5.87 7.18
CA ILE A 293 12.55 5.66 7.61
C ILE A 293 11.73 6.92 7.36
N LEU A 294 12.24 8.11 7.68
CA LEU A 294 11.58 9.38 7.38
C LEU A 294 11.34 9.56 5.88
N SER A 295 12.30 9.20 5.03
CA SER A 295 12.10 9.19 3.57
C SER A 295 11.01 8.19 3.14
N SER A 296 10.87 7.08 3.87
CA SER A 296 9.84 6.08 3.61
C SER A 296 8.44 6.58 3.93
N VAL A 297 8.30 7.23 5.09
CA VAL A 297 7.07 7.90 5.54
C VAL A 297 6.64 8.97 4.53
N LEU A 298 7.57 9.82 4.10
CA LEU A 298 7.30 10.86 3.10
C LEU A 298 6.84 10.29 1.76
N SER A 299 7.46 9.21 1.28
CA SER A 299 7.03 8.53 0.05
C SER A 299 5.65 7.90 0.18
N ALA A 300 5.33 7.25 1.31
CA ALA A 300 4.01 6.69 1.57
C ALA A 300 2.92 7.77 1.60
N GLY A 301 3.15 8.87 2.33
CA GLY A 301 2.23 10.01 2.38
C GLY A 301 2.06 10.71 1.02
N ASN A 302 3.15 10.90 0.28
CA ASN A 302 3.12 11.46 -1.07
C ASN A 302 2.31 10.58 -2.04
N SER A 303 2.55 9.27 -2.00
CA SER A 303 1.81 8.25 -2.75
C SER A 303 0.33 8.21 -2.39
N GLY A 304 -0.02 8.33 -1.11
CA GLY A 304 -1.40 8.43 -0.65
C GLY A 304 -2.12 9.66 -1.17
N MET A 305 -1.46 10.83 -1.12
CA MET A 305 -2.03 12.07 -1.65
C MET A 305 -2.29 11.97 -3.16
N TYR A 306 -1.35 11.38 -3.91
CA TYR A 306 -1.53 11.08 -5.33
C TYR A 306 -2.72 10.13 -5.56
N ALA A 307 -2.77 9.01 -4.85
CA ALA A 307 -3.81 7.99 -4.98
C ALA A 307 -5.21 8.56 -4.71
N SER A 308 -5.39 9.21 -3.56
CA SER A 308 -6.67 9.80 -3.12
C SER A 308 -7.14 10.88 -4.08
N SER A 309 -6.26 11.81 -4.46
CA SER A 309 -6.65 12.92 -5.34
C SER A 309 -7.13 12.45 -6.71
N ARG A 310 -6.49 11.42 -7.29
CA ARG A 310 -6.87 10.83 -8.58
C ARG A 310 -8.12 9.97 -8.49
N MET A 311 -8.27 9.20 -7.41
CA MET A 311 -9.48 8.42 -7.16
C MET A 311 -10.71 9.33 -7.06
N LEU A 312 -10.63 10.39 -6.25
CA LEU A 312 -11.73 11.34 -6.07
C LEU A 312 -12.05 12.11 -7.36
N TYR A 313 -11.03 12.48 -8.14
CA TYR A 313 -11.22 13.06 -9.47
C TYR A 313 -11.96 12.11 -10.43
N SER A 314 -11.57 10.83 -10.48
CA SER A 314 -12.22 9.83 -11.34
C SER A 314 -13.67 9.62 -10.94
N MET A 315 -13.94 9.46 -9.64
CA MET A 315 -15.31 9.35 -9.13
C MET A 315 -16.15 10.58 -9.50
N ALA A 316 -15.58 11.78 -9.46
CA ALA A 316 -16.30 13.00 -9.83
C ALA A 316 -16.62 13.08 -11.32
N LYS A 317 -15.71 12.59 -12.19
CA LYS A 317 -15.97 12.44 -13.64
C LYS A 317 -17.06 11.41 -13.93
N GLU A 318 -17.16 10.36 -13.12
CA GLU A 318 -18.19 9.32 -13.21
C GLU A 318 -19.53 9.72 -12.55
N GLY A 319 -19.64 10.93 -11.97
CA GLY A 319 -20.85 11.39 -11.29
C GLY A 319 -21.07 10.77 -9.90
N MET A 320 -20.06 10.09 -9.37
CA MET A 320 -20.05 9.44 -8.05
C MET A 320 -19.53 10.34 -6.93
N ALA A 321 -18.97 11.51 -7.27
CA ALA A 321 -18.56 12.54 -6.33
C ALA A 321 -18.94 13.94 -6.86
N PRO A 322 -18.97 14.99 -6.02
CA PRO A 322 -19.30 16.34 -6.44
C PRO A 322 -18.46 16.81 -7.64
N LYS A 323 -19.11 17.44 -8.63
CA LYS A 323 -18.47 17.93 -9.87
C LYS A 323 -17.29 18.87 -9.64
N LEU A 324 -17.20 19.51 -8.47
CA LEU A 324 -16.08 20.35 -8.08
C LEU A 324 -14.74 19.59 -8.14
N PHE A 325 -14.73 18.30 -7.79
CA PHE A 325 -13.52 17.47 -7.79
C PHE A 325 -13.10 16.98 -9.19
N ALA A 326 -13.95 17.15 -10.20
CA ALA A 326 -13.64 16.81 -11.59
C ALA A 326 -12.84 17.90 -12.32
N LYS A 327 -12.53 19.02 -11.65
CA LYS A 327 -11.75 20.14 -12.20
C LYS A 327 -10.25 19.91 -11.94
N VAL A 328 -9.42 20.20 -12.94
CA VAL A 328 -7.96 20.19 -12.86
C VAL A 328 -7.37 21.55 -13.23
N ASN A 329 -6.17 21.84 -12.73
CA ASN A 329 -5.41 23.04 -13.13
C ASN A 329 -4.70 22.85 -14.49
N SER A 330 -3.99 23.89 -14.96
CA SER A 330 -3.19 23.86 -16.19
C SER A 330 -2.09 22.79 -16.21
N ASN A 331 -1.65 22.32 -15.04
CA ASN A 331 -0.68 21.24 -14.88
C ASN A 331 -1.31 19.84 -14.86
N GLY A 332 -2.64 19.72 -14.97
CA GLY A 332 -3.38 18.46 -14.94
C GLY A 332 -3.51 17.88 -13.53
N VAL A 333 -3.53 18.72 -12.50
CA VAL A 333 -3.66 18.32 -11.09
C VAL A 333 -5.07 18.66 -10.57
N PRO A 334 -5.78 17.72 -9.93
CA PRO A 334 -7.10 17.96 -9.34
C PRO A 334 -6.98 18.65 -7.96
N ILE A 335 -6.75 19.96 -7.96
CA ILE A 335 -6.47 20.75 -6.73
C ILE A 335 -7.56 20.56 -5.66
N ASN A 336 -8.84 20.59 -6.03
CA ASN A 336 -9.93 20.44 -5.06
C ASN A 336 -9.89 19.08 -4.35
N SER A 337 -9.48 18.03 -5.06
CA SER A 337 -9.31 16.69 -4.48
C SER A 337 -8.10 16.62 -3.55
N VAL A 338 -7.01 17.33 -3.87
CA VAL A 338 -5.85 17.48 -2.98
C VAL A 338 -6.25 18.21 -1.70
N ILE A 339 -6.99 19.32 -1.80
CA ILE A 339 -7.47 20.07 -0.63
C ILE A 339 -8.39 19.21 0.25
N ALA A 340 -9.38 18.53 -0.33
CA ALA A 340 -10.27 17.65 0.42
C ALA A 340 -9.51 16.53 1.15
N THR A 341 -8.50 15.94 0.49
CA THR A 341 -7.64 14.91 1.10
C THR A 341 -6.78 15.51 2.22
N THR A 342 -6.28 16.74 2.04
CA THR A 342 -5.48 17.46 3.05
C THR A 342 -6.29 17.75 4.31
N ILE A 343 -7.57 18.10 4.17
CA ILE A 343 -8.46 18.32 5.32
C ILE A 343 -8.58 17.04 6.17
N ILE A 344 -8.75 15.89 5.53
CA ILE A 344 -8.82 14.60 6.26
C ILE A 344 -7.45 14.22 6.84
N ALA A 345 -6.37 14.41 6.07
CA ALA A 345 -5.00 14.16 6.54
C ALA A 345 -4.61 15.04 7.75
N SER A 346 -5.27 16.19 7.93
CA SER A 346 -5.09 17.07 9.09
C SER A 346 -5.58 16.44 10.41
N ALA A 347 -6.22 15.26 10.36
CA ALA A 347 -6.49 14.45 11.55
C ALA A 347 -5.22 14.11 12.35
N CYS A 348 -4.02 14.17 11.74
CA CYS A 348 -2.76 14.05 12.47
C CYS A 348 -2.59 15.11 13.58
N PHE A 349 -3.28 16.26 13.51
CA PHE A 349 -3.22 17.30 14.54
C PHE A 349 -3.96 16.93 15.83
N LEU A 350 -4.68 15.80 15.86
CA LEU A 350 -5.20 15.22 17.11
C LEU A 350 -4.07 14.89 18.12
N THR A 351 -2.82 14.78 17.64
CA THR A 351 -1.61 14.68 18.48
C THR A 351 -1.37 15.89 19.37
N GLY A 352 -2.00 17.04 19.10
CA GLY A 352 -1.97 18.20 20.00
C GLY A 352 -2.86 18.05 21.24
N ILE A 353 -3.77 17.07 21.25
CA ILE A 353 -4.76 16.84 22.32
C ILE A 353 -4.54 15.46 22.97
N TYR A 354 -4.21 14.45 22.16
CA TYR A 354 -4.01 13.07 22.58
C TYR A 354 -2.56 12.63 22.38
N ALA A 355 -2.14 11.57 23.08
CA ALA A 355 -0.80 11.00 22.93
C ALA A 355 -0.55 10.51 21.50
N GLU A 356 0.65 10.81 20.97
CA GLU A 356 1.03 10.49 19.58
C GLU A 356 0.89 9.00 19.26
N ASP A 357 1.34 8.11 20.14
CA ASP A 357 1.24 6.66 19.95
C ASP A 357 -0.21 6.19 19.85
N SER A 358 -1.11 6.74 20.67
CA SER A 358 -2.53 6.40 20.65
C SER A 358 -3.20 6.85 19.36
N VAL A 359 -2.88 8.07 18.90
CA VAL A 359 -3.39 8.60 17.63
C VAL A 359 -2.86 7.76 16.46
N TYR A 360 -1.57 7.42 16.45
CA TYR A 360 -0.95 6.58 15.43
C TYR A 360 -1.63 5.21 15.32
N VAL A 361 -1.78 4.49 16.44
CA VAL A 361 -2.42 3.17 16.48
C VAL A 361 -3.86 3.24 15.95
N TRP A 362 -4.62 4.25 16.36
CA TRP A 362 -6.00 4.42 15.92
C TRP A 362 -6.11 4.72 14.42
N LEU A 363 -5.25 5.60 13.88
CA LEU A 363 -5.22 5.93 12.45
C LEU A 363 -4.82 4.72 11.60
N VAL A 364 -3.82 3.95 12.03
CA VAL A 364 -3.40 2.71 11.34
C VAL A 364 -4.51 1.66 11.37
N ALA A 365 -5.21 1.50 12.50
CA ALA A 365 -6.35 0.59 12.58
C ALA A 365 -7.49 1.00 11.64
N ALA A 366 -7.79 2.31 11.56
CA ALA A 366 -8.84 2.84 10.69
C ALA A 366 -8.53 2.69 9.19
N SER A 367 -7.26 2.76 8.78
CA SER A 367 -6.84 2.56 7.38
C SER A 367 -6.70 1.08 7.01
N GLY A 368 -6.09 0.26 7.89
CA GLY A 368 -5.68 -1.11 7.59
C GLY A 368 -6.78 -1.97 6.95
N LEU A 369 -7.99 -1.97 7.52
CA LEU A 369 -9.13 -2.76 7.02
C LEU A 369 -9.61 -2.30 5.63
N ALA A 370 -9.62 -0.99 5.38
CA ALA A 370 -10.11 -0.41 4.13
C ALA A 370 -9.23 -0.83 2.93
N GLY A 371 -7.92 -0.99 3.13
CA GLY A 371 -7.01 -1.53 2.12
C GLY A 371 -7.37 -2.94 1.67
N PHE A 372 -7.67 -3.85 2.61
CA PHE A 372 -8.07 -5.23 2.26
C PHE A 372 -9.42 -5.30 1.56
N ILE A 373 -10.37 -4.43 1.92
CA ILE A 373 -11.65 -4.30 1.18
C ILE A 373 -11.38 -3.90 -0.27
N ALA A 374 -10.45 -2.97 -0.52
CA ALA A 374 -10.05 -2.58 -1.87
C ALA A 374 -9.42 -3.75 -2.64
N TRP A 375 -8.54 -4.52 -1.99
CA TRP A 375 -7.93 -5.72 -2.59
C TRP A 375 -8.94 -6.83 -2.91
N MET A 376 -9.94 -7.06 -2.05
CA MET A 376 -11.08 -7.91 -2.39
C MET A 376 -11.81 -7.40 -3.63
N GLY A 377 -12.03 -6.08 -3.72
CA GLY A 377 -12.59 -5.43 -4.90
C GLY A 377 -11.79 -5.75 -6.17
N ILE A 378 -10.47 -5.61 -6.14
CA ILE A 378 -9.57 -5.94 -7.26
C ILE A 378 -9.75 -7.40 -7.70
N ALA A 379 -9.71 -8.34 -6.75
CA ALA A 379 -9.81 -9.76 -7.07
C ALA A 379 -11.20 -10.15 -7.63
N LEU A 380 -12.28 -9.58 -7.08
CA LEU A 380 -13.64 -9.74 -7.63
C LEU A 380 -13.76 -9.17 -9.04
N CYS A 381 -13.20 -7.98 -9.28
CA CYS A 381 -13.20 -7.34 -10.60
C CYS A 381 -12.48 -8.23 -11.62
N HIS A 382 -11.29 -8.74 -11.29
CA HIS A 382 -10.53 -9.61 -12.21
C HIS A 382 -11.26 -10.92 -12.49
N TYR A 383 -11.88 -11.51 -11.47
CA TYR A 383 -12.71 -12.70 -11.63
C TYR A 383 -13.85 -12.48 -12.62
N ARG A 384 -14.59 -11.37 -12.46
CA ARG A 384 -15.72 -11.03 -13.33
C ARG A 384 -15.27 -10.58 -14.72
N PHE A 385 -14.18 -9.84 -14.85
CA PHE A 385 -13.57 -9.47 -16.12
C PHE A 385 -13.29 -10.70 -16.99
N ARG A 386 -12.59 -11.69 -16.44
CA ARG A 386 -12.27 -12.93 -17.18
C ARG A 386 -13.49 -13.77 -17.50
N LYS A 387 -14.51 -13.78 -16.64
CA LYS A 387 -15.81 -14.40 -16.92
C LYS A 387 -16.55 -13.68 -18.04
N ALA A 388 -16.49 -12.35 -18.12
CA ALA A 388 -17.05 -11.57 -19.22
C ALA A 388 -16.34 -11.88 -20.55
N CYS A 389 -15.00 -11.92 -20.55
CA CYS A 389 -14.21 -12.34 -21.71
C CYS A 389 -14.65 -13.72 -22.22
N LYS A 390 -14.82 -14.70 -21.31
CA LYS A 390 -15.32 -16.03 -21.68
C LYS A 390 -16.76 -16.00 -22.20
N ALA A 391 -17.65 -15.25 -21.57
CA ALA A 391 -19.06 -15.16 -21.95
C ALA A 391 -19.27 -14.53 -23.34
N GLN A 392 -18.33 -13.71 -23.79
CA GLN A 392 -18.35 -13.03 -25.09
C GLN A 392 -17.37 -13.61 -26.12
N ASN A 393 -16.73 -14.75 -25.83
CA ASN A 393 -15.69 -15.36 -26.69
C ASN A 393 -14.55 -14.39 -27.06
N PHE A 394 -14.16 -13.50 -26.14
CA PHE A 394 -13.07 -12.56 -26.35
C PHE A 394 -11.72 -13.30 -26.37
N ASP A 395 -10.92 -13.05 -27.42
CA ASP A 395 -9.59 -13.62 -27.56
C ASP A 395 -8.61 -13.00 -26.54
N LEU A 396 -8.25 -13.80 -25.54
CA LEU A 396 -7.35 -13.39 -24.46
C LEU A 396 -5.92 -13.08 -24.93
N ASN A 397 -5.53 -13.50 -26.13
CA ASN A 397 -4.22 -13.17 -26.69
C ASN A 397 -4.12 -11.72 -27.14
N LYS A 398 -5.26 -11.00 -27.20
CA LYS A 398 -5.30 -9.56 -27.43
C LYS A 398 -4.98 -8.73 -26.18
N LEU A 399 -4.88 -9.36 -25.01
CA LEU A 399 -4.54 -8.66 -23.78
C LEU A 399 -3.04 -8.36 -23.73
N PRO A 400 -2.61 -7.11 -23.43
CA PRO A 400 -1.19 -6.77 -23.33
C PRO A 400 -0.47 -7.52 -22.21
N TYR A 401 -1.21 -7.87 -21.15
CA TYR A 401 -0.74 -8.72 -20.07
C TYR A 401 -1.84 -9.71 -19.68
N LYS A 402 -1.43 -10.96 -19.43
CA LYS A 402 -2.31 -12.05 -19.06
C LYS A 402 -1.84 -12.64 -17.74
N SER A 403 -2.69 -12.61 -16.72
CA SER A 403 -2.43 -13.28 -15.45
C SER A 403 -2.36 -14.79 -15.68
N LYS A 404 -1.26 -15.40 -15.25
CA LYS A 404 -0.97 -16.83 -15.50
C LYS A 404 -1.84 -17.77 -14.68
N PHE A 405 -2.24 -17.35 -13.47
CA PHE A 405 -2.87 -18.22 -12.49
C PHE A 405 -4.40 -18.08 -12.42
N PHE A 406 -5.05 -17.55 -13.45
CA PHE A 406 -6.51 -17.48 -13.47
C PHE A 406 -7.14 -18.89 -13.62
N PRO A 407 -8.16 -19.28 -12.83
CA PRO A 407 -8.90 -18.49 -11.83
C PRO A 407 -8.36 -18.58 -10.39
N PHE A 408 -7.36 -19.42 -10.12
CA PHE A 408 -6.84 -19.67 -8.78
C PHE A 408 -6.31 -18.40 -8.10
N GLY A 409 -5.56 -17.56 -8.82
CA GLY A 409 -4.97 -16.33 -8.29
C GLY A 409 -5.98 -15.42 -7.59
N PRO A 410 -7.00 -14.89 -8.29
CA PRO A 410 -8.01 -14.04 -7.65
C PRO A 410 -8.83 -14.78 -6.58
N ILE A 411 -9.06 -16.09 -6.69
CA ILE A 411 -9.78 -16.87 -5.65
C ILE A 411 -8.96 -16.94 -4.35
N ILE A 412 -7.67 -17.28 -4.44
CA ILE A 412 -6.77 -17.33 -3.28
C ILE A 412 -6.67 -15.93 -2.65
N ALA A 413 -6.52 -14.89 -3.46
CA ALA A 413 -6.50 -13.52 -2.97
C ALA A 413 -7.79 -13.15 -2.21
N LEU A 414 -8.96 -13.54 -2.71
CA LEU A 414 -10.24 -13.31 -2.02
C LEU A 414 -10.32 -14.04 -0.69
N ILE A 415 -9.93 -15.31 -0.65
CA ILE A 415 -9.96 -16.12 0.57
C ILE A 415 -9.03 -15.49 1.62
N LEU A 416 -7.79 -15.19 1.25
CA LEU A 416 -6.82 -14.61 2.17
C LEU A 416 -7.23 -13.21 2.64
N CYS A 417 -7.74 -12.33 1.77
CA CYS A 417 -8.27 -11.03 2.21
C CYS A 417 -9.46 -11.19 3.16
N THR A 418 -10.35 -12.16 2.91
CA THR A 418 -11.49 -12.45 3.79
C THR A 418 -11.01 -12.92 5.17
N ILE A 419 -10.01 -13.82 5.19
CA ILE A 419 -9.38 -14.29 6.43
C ILE A 419 -8.75 -13.12 7.18
N VAL A 420 -8.06 -12.19 6.50
CA VAL A 420 -7.47 -11.03 7.16
C VAL A 420 -8.53 -10.11 7.73
N ILE A 421 -9.56 -9.78 6.96
CA ILE A 421 -10.66 -8.91 7.40
C ILE A 421 -11.33 -9.51 8.63
N LEU A 422 -11.75 -10.78 8.59
CA LEU A 422 -12.42 -11.44 9.72
C LEU A 422 -11.48 -11.78 10.89
N GLY A 423 -10.18 -11.84 10.62
CA GLY A 423 -9.15 -12.21 11.60
C GLY A 423 -8.62 -11.03 12.41
N GLN A 424 -8.71 -9.79 11.89
CA GLN A 424 -8.09 -8.61 12.53
C GLN A 424 -8.51 -8.42 14.00
N GLY A 425 -9.78 -8.65 14.32
CA GLY A 425 -10.29 -8.56 15.70
C GLY A 425 -9.63 -9.51 16.70
N LEU A 426 -9.05 -10.63 16.23
CA LEU A 426 -8.40 -11.61 17.11
C LEU A 426 -7.16 -11.03 17.81
N SER A 427 -6.54 -10.00 17.24
CA SER A 427 -5.39 -9.32 17.85
C SER A 427 -5.74 -8.58 19.14
N TYR A 428 -7.03 -8.27 19.34
CA TYR A 428 -7.55 -7.56 20.52
C TYR A 428 -8.18 -8.51 21.56
N ILE A 429 -8.06 -9.83 21.34
CA ILE A 429 -8.50 -10.86 22.27
C ILE A 429 -7.28 -11.51 22.90
N SER A 430 -7.12 -11.26 24.20
CA SER A 430 -5.98 -11.73 24.99
C SER A 430 -6.45 -12.56 26.18
N GLU A 431 -5.52 -13.24 26.85
CA GLU A 431 -5.82 -13.99 28.08
C GLU A 431 -6.26 -13.07 29.24
N SER A 432 -5.86 -11.80 29.21
CA SER A 432 -6.23 -10.79 30.20
C SER A 432 -7.57 -10.10 29.93
N GLY A 433 -8.25 -10.42 28.82
CA GLY A 433 -9.57 -9.87 28.49
C GLY A 433 -9.73 -9.48 27.02
N ILE A 434 -10.90 -8.89 26.72
CA ILE A 434 -11.31 -8.44 25.39
C ILE A 434 -11.27 -6.91 25.35
N ASP A 435 -10.45 -6.34 24.46
CA ASP A 435 -10.50 -4.91 24.13
C ASP A 435 -11.61 -4.64 23.11
N TRP A 436 -12.82 -4.40 23.62
CA TRP A 436 -13.98 -4.10 22.78
C TRP A 436 -13.81 -2.84 21.94
N MET A 437 -13.09 -1.82 22.45
CA MET A 437 -12.87 -0.58 21.70
C MET A 437 -11.93 -0.82 20.53
N GLY A 438 -10.85 -1.58 20.73
CA GLY A 438 -9.94 -2.03 19.68
C GLY A 438 -10.64 -2.88 18.62
N ILE A 439 -11.47 -3.84 19.02
CA ILE A 439 -12.28 -4.64 18.08
C ILE A 439 -13.21 -3.74 17.26
N CYS A 440 -14.02 -2.91 17.91
CA CYS A 440 -14.95 -2.02 17.19
C CYS A 440 -14.21 -1.08 16.23
N SER A 441 -13.06 -0.54 16.65
CA SER A 441 -12.23 0.34 15.82
C SER A 441 -11.65 -0.41 14.62
N SER A 442 -11.17 -1.65 14.81
CA SER A 442 -10.61 -2.47 13.73
C SER A 442 -11.63 -2.87 12.66
N TYR A 443 -12.92 -2.91 13.02
CA TYR A 443 -14.01 -3.30 12.11
C TYR A 443 -14.82 -2.14 11.55
N ILE A 444 -14.55 -0.88 11.96
CA ILE A 444 -15.37 0.28 11.58
C ILE A 444 -15.46 0.49 10.05
N GLY A 445 -14.47 0.03 9.29
CA GLY A 445 -14.47 0.10 7.83
C GLY A 445 -15.57 -0.73 7.16
N ILE A 446 -15.99 -1.86 7.75
CA ILE A 446 -17.05 -2.73 7.17
C ILE A 446 -18.41 -2.02 7.15
N PRO A 447 -18.98 -1.53 8.27
CA PRO A 447 -20.26 -0.85 8.25
C PRO A 447 -20.21 0.40 7.40
N LEU A 448 -19.10 1.17 7.40
CA LEU A 448 -18.94 2.33 6.52
C LEU A 448 -19.02 1.93 5.04
N PHE A 449 -18.30 0.87 4.64
CA PHE A 449 -18.37 0.35 3.27
C PHE A 449 -19.79 -0.12 2.91
N LEU A 450 -20.45 -0.87 3.80
CA LEU A 450 -21.81 -1.36 3.59
C LEU A 450 -22.82 -0.22 3.47
N ILE A 451 -22.71 0.82 4.29
CA ILE A 451 -23.56 2.01 4.22
C ILE A 451 -23.38 2.73 2.88
N LEU A 452 -22.14 2.93 2.43
CA LEU A 452 -21.86 3.53 1.13
C LEU A 452 -22.41 2.67 -0.02
N TRP A 453 -22.18 1.36 0.03
CA TRP A 453 -22.62 0.43 -0.99
C TRP A 453 -24.14 0.32 -1.07
N LEU A 454 -24.80 -0.03 0.03
CA LEU A 454 -26.24 -0.23 0.09
C LEU A 454 -26.99 1.10 -0.08
N GLY A 455 -26.49 2.19 0.51
CA GLY A 455 -27.07 3.52 0.35
C GLY A 455 -27.08 3.96 -1.12
N TYR A 456 -25.97 3.81 -1.84
CA TYR A 456 -25.92 4.13 -3.27
C TYR A 456 -26.79 3.17 -4.10
N LYS A 457 -26.77 1.87 -3.77
CA LYS A 457 -27.55 0.84 -4.46
C LYS A 457 -29.05 1.08 -4.36
N PHE A 458 -29.56 1.40 -3.17
CA PHE A 458 -30.99 1.66 -2.97
C PHE A 458 -31.43 2.99 -3.56
N LYS A 459 -30.60 4.04 -3.44
CA LYS A 459 -30.90 5.36 -4.02
C LYS A 459 -30.94 5.32 -5.55
N ASN A 460 -29.97 4.66 -6.19
CA ASN A 460 -29.82 4.66 -7.65
C ASN A 460 -30.37 3.39 -8.32
N LYS A 461 -30.88 2.44 -7.55
CA LYS A 461 -31.46 1.16 -8.01
C LYS A 461 -30.54 0.42 -8.99
N THR A 462 -29.24 0.42 -8.70
CA THR A 462 -28.23 -0.21 -9.57
C THR A 462 -28.37 -1.73 -9.57
N LYS A 463 -27.90 -2.35 -10.65
CA LYS A 463 -27.95 -3.80 -10.85
C LYS A 463 -26.56 -4.33 -11.14
N LEU A 464 -26.39 -5.61 -10.83
CA LEU A 464 -25.21 -6.36 -11.24
C LEU A 464 -25.09 -6.31 -12.77
N VAL A 465 -23.92 -5.93 -13.26
CA VAL A 465 -23.63 -5.85 -14.70
C VAL A 465 -23.70 -7.25 -15.31
N ASP A 466 -24.44 -7.42 -16.40
CA ASP A 466 -24.47 -8.67 -17.14
C ASP A 466 -23.13 -8.88 -17.85
N LEU A 467 -22.54 -10.07 -17.67
CA LEU A 467 -21.26 -10.44 -18.27
C LEU A 467 -21.25 -10.31 -19.81
N LYS A 468 -22.40 -10.46 -20.47
CA LYS A 468 -22.54 -10.27 -21.92
C LYS A 468 -22.64 -8.80 -22.36
N LYS A 469 -22.93 -7.89 -21.42
CA LYS A 469 -23.08 -6.45 -21.68
C LYS A 469 -21.84 -5.64 -21.32
N VAL A 470 -20.85 -6.25 -20.66
CA VAL A 470 -19.55 -5.63 -20.39
C VAL A 470 -18.91 -5.19 -21.70
N ASN A 471 -18.53 -3.93 -21.81
CA ASN A 471 -17.97 -3.40 -23.05
C ASN A 471 -16.47 -3.71 -23.16
N LEU A 472 -16.15 -4.83 -23.82
CA LEU A 472 -14.76 -5.26 -24.04
C LEU A 472 -14.09 -4.59 -25.25
N THR A 473 -14.84 -3.89 -26.11
CA THR A 473 -14.31 -3.24 -27.31
C THR A 473 -13.94 -1.77 -27.09
N LYS A 474 -14.59 -1.09 -26.13
CA LYS A 474 -14.29 0.30 -25.73
C LYS A 474 -12.82 0.53 -25.38
N TYR A 475 -12.17 -0.49 -24.84
CA TYR A 475 -10.78 -0.44 -24.39
C TYR A 475 -9.85 -1.37 -25.19
N SER A 476 -10.39 -2.11 -26.18
CA SER A 476 -9.54 -2.92 -27.05
C SER A 476 -8.74 -2.00 -27.95
N ILE A 477 -7.42 -2.03 -27.82
CA ILE A 477 -6.50 -1.21 -28.62
C ILE A 477 -6.75 -1.51 -30.10
N LYS A 478 -7.13 -0.49 -30.87
CA LYS A 478 -7.05 -0.57 -32.35
C LYS A 478 -5.56 -0.75 -32.67
N LYS A 479 -5.21 -1.91 -33.22
CA LYS A 479 -3.85 -2.20 -33.69
C LYS A 479 -3.43 -1.22 -34.79
#